data_AF-A0A1E7XDG0-F1
#
_entry.id   AF-A0A1E7XDG0-F1
#
_cell.length_a   1.000
_cell.length_b   1.000
_cell.length_c   1.000
_cell.angle_alpha   90.00
_cell.angle_beta   90.00
_cell.angle_gamma   90.00
#
_symmetry.space_group_name_H-M   'P 1'
#
loop_
_entity.id
_entity.type
_entity.pdbx_description
1 polymer ?
#
loop_
_entity_poly.entity_id
_entity_poly.type
_entity_poly.pdbx_seq_one_letter_code
_entity_poly.pdbx_strand_id
1 'polypeptide(L)'
;MLKAYIEFWTKIGALNAKATRKQFWVPFIVHSMILLILLISTHQVGSFIHGHVIALNPIVGYSDSLPSTLLFFAIVLPTLFITVGTFTSLCRRLHDAGFSAWWAVIDLLFIPFWWGLLILIIALLPSKEDPRWPTNQSDF
;
A
#
# COMPACT_ATOMS: atom_id res chain seq x y z
N MET A 1 6.19 6.03 15.94
CA MET A 1 6.00 4.93 14.97
C MET A 1 4.60 4.37 15.06
N LEU A 2 4.14 3.91 16.24
CA LEU A 2 2.77 3.42 16.43
C LEU A 2 1.68 4.42 15.97
N LYS A 3 1.83 5.71 16.32
CA LYS A 3 0.91 6.77 15.86
C LYS A 3 0.73 6.78 14.33
N ALA A 4 1.82 6.72 13.58
CA ALA A 4 1.78 6.71 12.11
C ALA A 4 1.06 5.47 11.54
N TYR A 5 1.23 4.32 12.18
CA TYR A 5 0.54 3.09 11.79
C TYR A 5 -0.96 3.16 12.12
N ILE A 6 -1.35 3.76 13.24
CA ILE A 6 -2.77 3.98 13.57
C ILE A 6 -3.40 4.97 12.59
N GLU A 7 -2.72 6.08 12.30
CA GLU A 7 -3.17 7.09 11.34
C GLU A 7 -3.38 6.52 9.93
N PHE A 8 -2.58 5.53 9.52
CA PHE A 8 -2.77 4.84 8.25
C PHE A 8 -4.18 4.24 8.12
N TRP A 9 -4.64 3.55 9.17
CA TRP A 9 -5.95 2.91 9.19
C TRP A 9 -7.08 3.90 9.41
N THR A 10 -6.94 4.82 10.36
CA THR A 10 -8.01 5.77 10.72
C THR A 10 -8.24 6.85 9.68
N LYS A 11 -7.19 7.23 8.92
CA LYS A 11 -7.25 8.27 7.88
C LYS A 11 -7.29 7.68 6.47
N ILE A 12 -7.77 6.45 6.30
CA ILE A 12 -7.82 5.81 4.98
C ILE A 12 -8.61 6.65 3.96
N GLY A 13 -9.69 7.32 4.39
CA GLY A 13 -10.52 8.18 3.53
C GLY A 13 -10.05 9.64 3.38
N ALA A 14 -9.00 10.06 4.11
CA ALA A 14 -8.52 11.44 4.07
C ALA A 14 -7.60 11.68 2.86
N LEU A 15 -8.18 11.85 1.67
CA LEU A 15 -7.44 12.11 0.43
C LEU A 15 -6.95 13.56 0.30
N ASN A 16 -7.63 14.52 0.95
CA ASN A 16 -7.28 15.94 0.88
C ASN A 16 -6.23 16.38 1.93
N ALA A 17 -5.59 15.44 2.62
CA ALA A 17 -4.54 15.73 3.59
C ALA A 17 -3.14 15.49 2.98
N LYS A 18 -2.10 15.87 3.71
CA LYS A 18 -0.70 15.53 3.41
C LYS A 18 -0.12 14.58 4.46
N ALA A 19 0.87 13.78 4.05
CA ALA A 19 1.56 12.82 4.91
C ALA A 19 3.07 13.02 4.83
N THR A 20 3.71 13.16 5.99
CA THR A 20 5.16 13.24 6.10
C THR A 20 5.83 11.92 5.74
N ARG A 21 7.15 11.94 5.49
CA ARG A 21 7.95 10.75 5.19
C ARG A 21 7.75 9.63 6.23
N LYS A 22 7.77 9.97 7.52
CA LYS A 22 7.58 8.98 8.59
C LYS A 22 6.18 8.37 8.57
N GLN A 23 5.16 9.18 8.28
CA GLN A 23 3.76 8.72 8.19
C GLN A 23 3.53 7.78 7.01
N PHE A 24 4.27 7.96 5.91
CA PHE A 24 4.24 7.06 4.76
C PHE A 24 5.07 5.78 4.96
N TRP A 25 6.35 5.92 5.35
CA TRP A 25 7.31 4.81 5.36
C TRP A 25 7.04 3.77 6.46
N VAL A 26 6.55 4.20 7.63
CA VAL A 26 6.26 3.26 8.73
C VAL A 26 5.23 2.20 8.32
N PRO A 27 4.00 2.54 7.88
CA PRO A 27 3.05 1.53 7.43
C PRO A 27 3.54 0.80 6.18
N PHE A 28 4.20 1.48 5.24
CA PHE A 28 4.70 0.83 4.03
C PHE A 28 5.69 -0.31 4.35
N ILE A 29 6.68 -0.06 5.22
CA ILE A 29 7.67 -1.07 5.62
C ILE A 29 7.00 -2.21 6.40
N VAL A 30 6.09 -1.90 7.32
CA VAL A 30 5.39 -2.94 8.10
C VAL A 30 4.61 -3.89 7.18
N HIS A 31 3.82 -3.37 6.24
CA HIS A 31 3.06 -4.20 5.30
C HIS A 31 3.97 -4.92 4.30
N SER A 32 5.09 -4.30 3.88
CA SER A 32 6.09 -4.95 3.02
C SER A 32 6.76 -6.13 3.72
N MET A 33 7.04 -6.01 5.03
CA MET A 33 7.58 -7.11 5.83
C MET A 33 6.57 -8.24 6.01
N ILE A 34 5.30 -7.92 6.28
CA ILE A 34 4.22 -8.92 6.37
C ILE A 34 4.08 -9.65 5.03
N LEU A 35 4.07 -8.91 3.91
CA LEU A 35 4.00 -9.48 2.57
C LEU A 35 5.19 -10.40 2.29
N LEU A 36 6.41 -9.98 2.63
CA LEU A 36 7.62 -10.80 2.46
C LEU A 36 7.53 -12.11 3.23
N ILE A 37 7.09 -12.06 4.49
CA ILE A 37 6.91 -13.26 5.33
C ILE A 37 5.87 -14.20 4.70
N LEU A 38 4.74 -13.66 4.21
CA LEU A 38 3.70 -14.45 3.53
C LEU A 38 4.20 -15.08 2.22
N LEU A 39 5.00 -14.36 1.44
CA LEU A 39 5.55 -14.90 0.19
C LEU A 39 6.55 -16.03 0.45
N ILE A 40 7.36 -15.93 1.50
CA ILE A 40 8.29 -16.98 1.90
C ILE A 40 7.54 -18.20 2.42
N SER A 41 6.57 -18.02 3.31
CA SER A 41 5.81 -19.14 3.91
C SER A 41 4.98 -19.91 2.90
N THR A 42 4.57 -19.26 1.80
CA THR A 42 3.76 -19.86 0.72
C THR A 42 4.59 -20.27 -0.49
N HIS A 43 5.92 -20.12 -0.45
CA HIS A 43 6.84 -20.40 -1.56
C HIS A 43 6.53 -19.62 -2.86
N GLN A 44 5.94 -18.44 -2.75
CA GLN A 44 5.52 -17.63 -3.90
C GLN A 44 6.49 -16.50 -4.28
N VAL A 45 7.66 -16.43 -3.63
CA VAL A 45 8.69 -15.44 -3.94
C VAL A 45 9.05 -15.43 -5.42
N GLY A 46 9.20 -16.62 -6.03
CA GLY A 46 9.51 -16.76 -7.47
C GLY A 46 8.42 -16.15 -8.35
N SER A 47 7.15 -16.47 -8.11
CA SER A 47 6.02 -15.92 -8.88
C SER A 47 5.96 -14.39 -8.78
N PHE A 48 6.17 -13.84 -7.59
CA PHE A 48 6.18 -12.40 -7.35
C PHE A 48 7.30 -11.68 -8.13
N ILE A 49 8.53 -12.21 -8.11
CA ILE A 49 9.68 -11.61 -8.82
C ILE A 49 9.46 -11.60 -10.34
N HIS A 50 8.85 -12.65 -10.89
CA HIS A 50 8.58 -12.75 -12.32
C HIS A 50 7.33 -11.96 -12.76
N GLY A 51 6.73 -11.17 -11.85
CA GLY A 51 5.55 -10.35 -12.14
C GLY A 51 4.28 -11.17 -12.40
N HIS A 52 4.27 -12.45 -12.04
CA HIS A 52 3.05 -13.25 -12.10
C HIS A 52 2.11 -12.84 -10.97
N VAL A 53 0.81 -12.89 -11.24
CA VAL A 53 -0.21 -12.71 -10.20
C VAL A 53 0.05 -13.73 -9.10
N ILE A 54 0.19 -13.27 -7.85
CA ILE A 54 0.28 -14.14 -6.66
C ILE A 54 -0.91 -15.08 -6.70
N ALA A 55 -0.65 -16.37 -6.91
CA ALA A 55 -1.72 -17.33 -7.02
C ALA A 55 -2.36 -17.48 -5.63
N LEU A 56 -3.67 -17.32 -5.54
CA LEU A 56 -4.40 -17.69 -4.32
C LEU A 56 -4.54 -19.21 -4.20
N ASN A 57 -4.31 -19.93 -5.30
CA ASN A 57 -4.45 -21.38 -5.40
C ASN A 57 -3.56 -22.18 -4.41
N PRO A 58 -2.26 -21.87 -4.24
CA PRO A 58 -1.40 -22.52 -3.24
C PRO A 58 -1.76 -22.18 -1.79
N ILE A 59 -2.52 -21.11 -1.56
CA ILE A 59 -2.87 -20.63 -0.22
C ILE A 59 -4.24 -21.14 0.21
N VAL A 60 -5.17 -21.24 -0.73
CA VAL A 60 -6.58 -21.51 -0.46
C VAL A 60 -7.02 -22.90 -0.90
N GLY A 61 -6.33 -23.50 -1.89
CA GLY A 61 -6.72 -24.77 -2.52
C GLY A 61 -8.14 -24.67 -3.06
N TYR A 62 -8.32 -24.38 -4.35
CA TYR A 62 -9.68 -24.32 -4.92
C TYR A 62 -10.39 -25.66 -4.71
N SER A 63 -11.23 -25.70 -3.69
CA SER A 63 -12.15 -26.77 -3.38
C SER A 63 -13.50 -26.08 -3.23
N ASP A 64 -14.60 -26.71 -3.62
CA ASP A 64 -15.94 -26.11 -3.44
C ASP A 64 -16.41 -26.21 -1.98
N SER A 65 -15.47 -26.30 -1.04
CA SER A 65 -15.71 -26.47 0.38
C SER A 65 -15.93 -25.11 1.04
N LEU A 66 -16.93 -25.02 1.92
CA LEU A 66 -17.18 -23.83 2.73
C LEU A 66 -15.91 -23.30 3.45
N PRO A 67 -15.03 -24.15 4.05
CA PRO A 67 -13.81 -23.66 4.69
C PRO A 67 -12.84 -22.94 3.75
N SER A 68 -12.64 -23.45 2.53
CA SER A 68 -11.75 -22.81 1.56
C SER A 68 -12.30 -21.47 1.06
N THR A 69 -13.62 -21.37 0.90
CA THR A 69 -14.28 -20.10 0.53
C THR A 69 -14.15 -19.06 1.63
N LEU A 70 -14.30 -19.44 2.91
CA LEU A 70 -14.08 -18.52 4.03
C LEU A 70 -12.61 -18.05 4.11
N LEU A 71 -11.67 -18.96 3.90
CA LEU A 71 -10.24 -18.65 3.88
C LEU A 71 -9.89 -17.69 2.73
N PHE A 72 -10.50 -17.85 1.55
CA PHE A 72 -10.36 -16.92 0.43
C PHE A 72 -10.70 -15.49 0.85
N PHE A 73 -11.92 -15.28 1.37
CA PHE A 73 -12.36 -13.94 1.78
C PHE A 73 -11.54 -13.38 2.93
N ALA A 74 -11.10 -14.22 3.87
CA ALA A 74 -10.25 -13.83 4.98
C ALA A 74 -8.88 -13.28 4.53
N ILE A 75 -8.41 -13.62 3.32
CA ILE A 75 -7.13 -13.15 2.78
C ILE A 75 -7.36 -12.00 1.79
N VAL A 76 -8.35 -12.13 0.92
CA VAL A 76 -8.63 -11.13 -0.13
C VAL A 76 -9.14 -9.81 0.45
N LEU A 77 -10.01 -9.85 1.47
CA LEU A 77 -10.55 -8.61 2.04
C LEU A 77 -9.44 -7.77 2.71
N PRO A 78 -8.61 -8.31 3.62
CA PRO A 78 -7.53 -7.52 4.22
C PRO A 78 -6.53 -7.00 3.19
N THR A 79 -6.18 -7.79 2.18
CA THR A 79 -5.25 -7.34 1.12
C THR A 79 -5.83 -6.19 0.29
N LEU A 80 -7.13 -6.20 0.00
CA LEU A 80 -7.81 -5.06 -0.63
C LEU A 80 -7.77 -3.82 0.27
N PHE A 81 -8.07 -3.94 1.56
CA PHE A 81 -8.00 -2.81 2.49
C PHE A 81 -6.58 -2.23 2.62
N ILE A 82 -5.55 -3.08 2.70
CA ILE A 82 -4.14 -2.66 2.72
C ILE A 82 -3.78 -1.93 1.43
N THR A 83 -4.24 -2.44 0.28
CA THR A 83 -3.99 -1.83 -1.03
C THR A 83 -4.60 -0.43 -1.10
N VAL A 84 -5.87 -0.28 -0.71
CA VAL A 84 -6.55 1.01 -0.64
C VAL A 84 -5.83 1.96 0.31
N GLY A 85 -5.42 1.49 1.50
CA GLY A 85 -4.69 2.32 2.46
C GLY A 85 -3.32 2.75 1.97
N THR A 86 -2.61 1.88 1.26
CA THR A 86 -1.29 2.18 0.68
C THR A 86 -1.43 3.21 -0.44
N PHE A 87 -2.46 3.06 -1.28
CA PHE A 87 -2.81 4.04 -2.31
C PHE A 87 -3.15 5.42 -1.70
N THR A 88 -4.02 5.48 -0.68
CA THR A 88 -4.38 6.77 -0.07
C THR A 88 -3.22 7.43 0.68
N SER A 89 -2.37 6.63 1.33
CA SER A 89 -1.13 7.10 1.95
C SER A 89 -0.17 7.69 0.91
N LEU A 90 -0.05 7.06 -0.25
CA LEU A 90 0.74 7.56 -1.36
C LEU A 90 0.21 8.89 -1.91
N CYS A 91 -1.11 9.01 -2.11
CA CYS A 91 -1.73 10.28 -2.51
C CYS A 91 -1.36 11.42 -1.55
N ARG A 92 -1.43 11.18 -0.24
CA ARG A 92 -1.04 12.16 0.78
C ARG A 92 0.45 12.50 0.76
N ARG A 93 1.32 11.52 0.46
CA ARG A 93 2.77 11.74 0.29
C ARG A 93 3.05 12.59 -0.93
N LEU A 94 2.36 12.32 -2.04
CA LEU A 94 2.44 13.12 -3.27
C LEU A 94 2.04 14.57 -3.00
N HIS A 95 0.95 14.80 -2.26
CA HIS A 95 0.52 16.14 -1.85
C HIS A 95 1.59 16.86 -1.02
N ASP A 96 2.24 16.16 -0.08
CA ASP A 96 3.31 16.73 0.75
C ASP A 96 4.57 17.08 -0.06
N ALA A 97 4.87 16.31 -1.12
CA ALA A 97 5.95 16.60 -2.06
C ALA A 97 5.57 17.64 -3.13
N GLY A 98 4.31 18.09 -3.18
CA GLY A 98 3.82 19.09 -4.12
C GLY A 98 3.36 18.54 -5.48
N PHE A 99 3.16 17.24 -5.61
CA PHE A 99 2.68 16.57 -6.82
C PHE A 99 1.17 16.30 -6.77
N SER A 100 0.60 16.02 -7.95
CA SER A 100 -0.80 15.58 -8.08
C SER A 100 -0.99 14.14 -7.59
N ALA A 101 -2.04 13.85 -6.83
CA ALA A 101 -2.40 12.47 -6.47
C ALA A 101 -2.71 11.55 -7.67
N TRP A 102 -2.99 12.11 -8.86
CA TRP A 102 -3.17 11.32 -10.08
C TRP A 102 -1.96 10.45 -10.44
N TRP A 103 -0.75 10.82 -9.99
CA TRP A 103 0.44 9.98 -10.13
C TRP A 103 0.31 8.64 -9.39
N ALA A 104 -0.48 8.55 -8.33
CA ALA A 104 -0.75 7.28 -7.65
C ALA A 104 -1.63 6.34 -8.49
N VAL A 105 -2.51 6.87 -9.35
CA VAL A 105 -3.34 6.05 -10.26
C VAL A 105 -2.47 5.42 -11.34
N ILE A 106 -1.46 6.16 -11.82
CA ILE A 106 -0.47 5.64 -12.75
C ILE A 106 0.29 4.46 -12.10
N ASP A 107 0.69 4.56 -10.84
CA ASP A 107 1.27 3.42 -10.11
C ASP A 107 0.40 2.18 -10.19
N LEU A 108 -0.88 2.34 -9.82
CA LEU A 108 -1.86 1.26 -9.77
C LEU A 108 -2.07 0.57 -11.13
N LEU A 109 -1.94 1.32 -12.24
CA LEU A 109 -2.14 0.79 -13.60
C LEU A 109 -0.88 0.13 -14.20
N PHE A 110 0.31 0.44 -13.70
CA PHE A 110 1.59 -0.05 -14.25
C PHE A 110 2.16 -1.30 -13.54
N ILE A 111 1.26 -2.14 -13.01
CA ILE A 111 1.55 -3.53 -12.59
C ILE A 111 1.93 -4.30 -13.88
N PRO A 112 3.21 -4.66 -14.18
CA PRO A 112 4.10 -5.40 -13.27
C PRO A 112 5.62 -5.08 -13.36
N PHE A 113 6.07 -4.09 -14.14
CA PHE A 113 7.51 -3.90 -14.46
C PHE A 113 8.14 -2.67 -13.78
N TRP A 114 7.32 -1.66 -13.48
CA TRP A 114 7.73 -0.38 -12.89
C TRP A 114 7.15 -0.16 -11.49
N TRP A 115 6.62 -1.22 -10.88
CA TRP A 115 5.95 -1.15 -9.59
C TRP A 115 6.89 -0.56 -8.54
N GLY A 116 6.54 0.63 -8.07
CA GLY A 116 7.19 1.25 -6.92
C GLY A 116 8.46 2.04 -7.17
N LEU A 117 9.24 1.92 -8.25
CA LEU A 117 10.54 2.64 -8.33
C LEU A 117 10.37 4.16 -8.46
N LEU A 118 9.51 4.61 -9.39
CA LEU A 118 9.21 6.04 -9.59
C LEU A 118 8.62 6.66 -8.31
N ILE A 119 7.76 5.90 -7.63
CA ILE A 119 7.12 6.33 -6.39
C ILE A 119 8.00 6.19 -5.18
N LEU A 120 8.97 5.27 -5.16
CA LEU A 120 10.02 5.24 -4.15
C LEU A 120 10.78 6.56 -4.19
N ILE A 121 11.16 6.99 -5.39
CA ILE A 121 11.86 8.25 -5.62
C ILE A 121 10.98 9.41 -5.13
N ILE A 122 9.71 9.48 -5.55
CA ILE A 122 8.80 10.56 -5.14
C ILE A 122 8.50 10.51 -3.62
N ALA A 123 8.40 9.33 -3.01
CA ALA A 123 8.17 9.16 -1.58
C ALA A 123 9.39 9.54 -0.72
N LEU A 124 10.60 9.49 -1.30
CA LEU A 124 11.84 9.92 -0.65
C LEU A 124 12.08 11.44 -0.72
N LEU A 125 11.43 12.13 -1.67
CA LEU A 125 11.56 13.58 -1.84
C LEU A 125 11.29 14.34 -0.53
N PRO A 126 11.95 15.48 -0.31
CA PRO A 126 11.66 16.34 0.84
C PRO A 126 10.22 16.88 0.76
N SER A 127 9.69 17.26 1.93
CA SER A 127 8.42 17.97 2.01
C SER A 127 8.56 19.36 1.39
N LYS A 128 7.57 19.77 0.60
CA LYS A 128 7.51 21.14 0.05
C LYS A 128 7.09 22.12 1.16
N GLU A 129 7.73 23.29 1.23
CA GLU A 129 7.43 24.30 2.25
C GLU A 129 6.02 24.90 2.10
N ASP A 130 5.61 25.17 0.85
CA ASP A 130 4.27 25.67 0.51
C ASP A 130 3.52 24.69 -0.42
N PRO A 131 2.90 23.63 0.16
CA PRO A 131 2.11 22.67 -0.58
C PRO A 131 0.68 23.17 -0.78
N ARG A 132 0.07 22.82 -1.92
CA ARG A 132 -1.35 23.08 -2.21
C ARG A 132 -2.30 22.54 -1.13
N TRP A 133 -1.91 21.45 -0.47
CA TRP A 133 -2.64 20.86 0.67
C TRP A 133 -1.86 21.15 1.96
N PRO A 134 -2.30 22.11 2.79
CA PRO A 134 -1.53 22.54 3.95
C PRO A 134 -1.65 21.58 5.15
N THR A 135 -2.82 20.95 5.32
CA THR A 135 -3.19 20.18 6.53
C THR A 135 -2.55 18.80 6.57
N ASN A 136 -1.93 18.46 7.70
CA ASN A 136 -1.41 17.11 7.94
C ASN A 136 -2.54 16.14 8.31
N GLN A 137 -2.41 14.87 7.95
CA GLN A 137 -3.37 13.82 8.35
C GLN A 137 -3.55 13.67 9.87
N SER A 138 -2.57 14.09 10.69
CA SER A 138 -2.69 14.10 12.15
C SER A 138 -3.70 15.14 12.66
N ASP A 139 -3.98 16.17 11.87
CA ASP A 139 -4.85 17.32 12.24
C ASP A 139 -6.23 17.24 11.56
N PHE A 140 -6.42 16.22 10.73
CA PHE A 140 -7.69 15.86 10.11
C PHE A 140 -8.49 14.94 11.04
#